data_AF-A0A173M9N1-F1
#
_entry.id   AF-A0A173M9N1-F1
#
_cell.length_a   1.000
_cell.length_b   1.000
_cell.length_c   1.000
_cell.angle_alpha   90.00
_cell.angle_beta   90.00
_cell.angle_gamma   90.00
#
_symmetry.space_group_name_H-M   'P 1'
#
loop_
_entity.id
_entity.type
_entity.pdbx_description
1 polymer ?
#
loop_
_entity_poly.entity_id
_entity_poly.type
_entity_poly.pdbx_seq_one_letter_code
_entity_poly.pdbx_strand_id
1 'polypeptide(L)'
;MQYVAGHYRGVVLGVIATLVLAEIVWSWKKDKKVYQLKETFTNMGVLAGFHFSKFLFAGYQLAVLGFAADIAPFSLPENGWVFLLAFVVADFIYYWFHRVSHIWQPLWAFHLVHHSSPLMNLTAAYRLNWFSALISPLFFVPAALLGLPPAFIAVSYGLNLLYQFLLHTEAVPVLGPIEGVLDTPSAHRVHHGCNPIYIDKNFGGVLMIWDRLFGTYQPETEKVQYGLTTGFISYNPFVLVMHGFIELFTKTKHTVMKRTGLMKRNATLLSAAVVLLLSSCKKESSDSGAVTEDDVADVVTQAVVSSSGGVTTQTADVARIATIYSGRCGVARDSSIAYVSAANATITYTFTANWHWMLTCTPTAHFDATYSGNLVYDAPRMSSNDNVNATLAVTGLTANDAAYIVNVAVTRNGSQASKVRNKNTFTSVLTLTGTDVAVNKQTRLVDSGTLAVTFTGKGSGGRSYAFSGTLVFKGNKTGVLTLQSGASYNISW
;
A
#
# COMPACT_ATOMS: atom_id res chain seq x y z
N MET A 1 -31.42 32.45 -16.37
CA MET A 1 -30.77 31.15 -16.09
C MET A 1 -29.79 31.17 -14.92
N GLN A 2 -28.98 32.23 -14.70
CA GLN A 2 -28.01 32.29 -13.59
C GLN A 2 -28.65 32.17 -12.18
N TYR A 3 -29.82 32.78 -11.94
CA TYR A 3 -30.52 32.73 -10.64
C TYR A 3 -31.00 31.32 -10.28
N VAL A 4 -31.49 30.57 -11.28
CA VAL A 4 -31.98 29.20 -11.14
C VAL A 4 -30.83 28.23 -10.86
N ALA A 5 -29.71 28.36 -11.58
CA ALA A 5 -28.52 27.54 -11.35
C ALA A 5 -27.88 27.82 -9.98
N GLY A 6 -27.90 29.08 -9.50
CA GLY A 6 -27.40 29.44 -8.16
C GLY A 6 -28.23 28.81 -7.04
N HIS A 7 -29.56 28.80 -7.19
CA HIS A 7 -30.48 28.21 -6.21
C HIS A 7 -30.24 26.70 -6.02
N TYR A 8 -30.17 25.93 -7.12
CA TYR A 8 -29.94 24.48 -7.03
C TYR A 8 -28.56 24.14 -6.46
N ARG A 9 -27.52 24.94 -6.77
CA ARG A 9 -26.19 24.75 -6.18
C ARG A 9 -26.20 24.94 -4.67
N GLY A 10 -26.91 25.96 -4.17
CA GLY A 10 -27.08 26.18 -2.73
C GLY A 10 -27.79 25.01 -2.04
N VAL A 11 -28.84 24.48 -2.67
CA VAL A 11 -29.57 23.30 -2.16
C VAL A 11 -28.66 22.07 -2.09
N VAL A 12 -27.94 21.73 -3.16
CA VAL A 12 -27.04 20.57 -3.18
C VAL A 12 -25.95 20.69 -2.11
N LEU A 13 -25.31 21.86 -2.00
CA LEU A 13 -24.30 22.10 -0.97
C LEU A 13 -24.88 22.01 0.44
N GLY A 14 -26.10 22.51 0.65
CA GLY A 14 -26.82 22.38 1.93
C GLY A 14 -27.12 20.93 2.30
N VAL A 15 -27.55 20.12 1.33
CA VAL A 15 -27.78 18.67 1.54
C VAL A 15 -26.47 17.97 1.89
N ILE A 16 -25.40 18.20 1.13
CA ILE A 16 -24.07 17.64 1.38
C ILE A 16 -23.58 18.00 2.80
N ALA A 17 -23.66 19.28 3.18
CA ALA A 17 -23.26 19.74 4.51
C ALA A 17 -24.09 19.05 5.61
N THR A 18 -25.39 18.89 5.39
CA THR A 18 -26.29 18.19 6.31
C THR A 18 -25.90 16.72 6.47
N LEU A 19 -25.57 16.03 5.38
CA LEU A 19 -25.13 14.64 5.41
C LEU A 19 -23.79 14.46 6.15
N VAL A 20 -22.83 15.35 5.91
CA VAL A 20 -21.54 15.35 6.64
C VAL A 20 -21.77 15.58 8.14
N LEU A 21 -22.61 16.56 8.51
CA LEU A 21 -22.95 16.80 9.92
C LEU A 21 -23.66 15.60 10.55
N ALA A 22 -24.57 14.95 9.82
CA ALA A 22 -25.24 13.75 10.27
C ALA A 22 -24.25 12.58 10.49
N GLU A 23 -23.28 12.39 9.59
CA GLU A 23 -22.24 11.37 9.75
C GLU A 23 -21.30 11.67 10.92
N ILE A 24 -20.95 12.95 11.17
CA ILE A 24 -20.18 13.36 12.36
C ILE A 24 -20.94 12.99 13.64
N VAL A 25 -22.23 13.32 13.72
CA VAL A 25 -23.07 12.98 14.88
C VAL A 25 -23.19 11.48 15.05
N TRP A 26 -23.37 10.72 13.96
CA TRP A 26 -23.39 9.25 13.99
C TRP A 26 -22.06 8.68 14.50
N SER A 27 -20.94 9.16 13.99
CA SER A 27 -19.59 8.73 14.37
C SER A 27 -19.34 8.96 15.86
N TRP A 28 -19.76 10.12 16.39
CA TRP A 28 -19.67 10.44 17.81
C TRP A 28 -20.56 9.52 18.66
N LYS A 29 -21.84 9.35 18.28
CA LYS A 29 -22.79 8.48 19.02
C LYS A 29 -22.40 7.00 19.03
N LYS A 30 -21.65 6.53 18.03
CA LYS A 30 -21.22 5.13 17.88
C LYS A 30 -19.74 4.89 18.25
N ASP A 31 -19.05 5.89 18.79
CA ASP A 31 -17.61 5.89 19.10
C ASP A 31 -16.72 5.38 17.95
N LYS A 32 -17.09 5.71 16.71
CA LYS A 32 -16.39 5.25 15.49
C LYS A 32 -15.10 6.02 15.22
N LYS A 33 -15.03 7.28 15.64
CA LYS A 33 -13.85 8.18 15.48
C LYS A 33 -13.36 8.32 14.03
N VAL A 34 -14.29 8.23 13.06
CA VAL A 34 -13.96 8.33 11.62
C VAL A 34 -13.71 9.77 11.16
N TYR A 35 -13.93 10.77 12.02
CA TYR A 35 -13.60 12.18 11.77
C TYR A 35 -12.48 12.66 12.67
N GLN A 36 -11.45 13.23 12.06
CA GLN A 36 -10.39 13.97 12.73
C GLN A 36 -10.25 15.35 12.10
N LEU A 37 -9.99 16.38 12.92
CA LEU A 37 -9.91 17.76 12.46
C LEU A 37 -8.85 17.95 11.38
N LYS A 38 -7.63 17.44 11.61
CA LYS A 38 -6.52 17.55 10.66
C LYS A 38 -6.89 16.92 9.31
N GLU A 39 -7.34 15.67 9.31
CA GLU A 39 -7.82 14.99 8.08
C GLU A 39 -8.93 15.75 7.37
N THR A 40 -9.92 16.27 8.12
CA THR A 40 -11.05 17.01 7.54
C THR A 40 -10.57 18.28 6.85
N PHE A 41 -9.71 19.07 7.50
CA PHE A 41 -9.13 20.27 6.89
C PHE A 41 -8.25 19.95 5.69
N THR A 42 -7.50 18.85 5.74
CA THR A 42 -6.73 18.36 4.59
C THR A 42 -7.64 18.04 3.41
N ASN A 43 -8.74 17.32 3.64
CA ASN A 43 -9.73 16.99 2.60
C ASN A 43 -10.36 18.25 2.00
N MET A 44 -10.72 19.24 2.84
CA MET A 44 -11.25 20.53 2.36
C MET A 44 -10.21 21.34 1.58
N GLY A 45 -8.94 21.29 1.96
CA GLY A 45 -7.86 21.93 1.22
C GLY A 45 -7.66 21.31 -0.17
N VAL A 46 -7.71 19.99 -0.26
CA VAL A 46 -7.68 19.29 -1.56
C VAL A 46 -8.91 19.65 -2.41
N LEU A 47 -10.11 19.67 -1.81
CA LEU A 47 -11.35 20.09 -2.46
C LEU A 47 -11.26 21.48 -3.09
N ALA A 48 -10.78 22.46 -2.30
CA ALA A 48 -10.66 23.85 -2.74
C ALA A 48 -9.73 23.97 -3.95
N GLY A 49 -8.56 23.33 -3.90
CA GLY A 49 -7.64 23.31 -5.02
C GLY A 49 -8.18 22.57 -6.25
N PHE A 50 -8.94 21.48 -6.06
CA PHE A 50 -9.60 20.77 -7.16
C PHE A 50 -10.65 21.65 -7.85
N HIS A 51 -11.49 22.36 -7.10
CA HIS A 51 -12.47 23.29 -7.69
C HIS A 51 -11.82 24.48 -8.39
N PHE A 52 -10.77 25.05 -7.79
CA PHE A 52 -9.99 26.11 -8.43
C PHE A 52 -9.41 25.64 -9.76
N SER A 53 -8.83 24.43 -9.79
CA SER A 53 -8.30 23.83 -11.01
C SER A 53 -9.39 23.53 -12.05
N LYS A 54 -10.55 22.98 -11.65
CA LYS A 54 -11.68 22.77 -12.58
C LYS A 54 -12.15 24.08 -13.21
N PHE A 55 -12.16 25.18 -12.45
CA PHE A 55 -12.48 26.49 -12.99
C PHE A 55 -11.39 26.96 -13.97
N LEU A 56 -10.12 26.85 -13.59
CA LEU A 56 -8.98 27.23 -14.43
C LEU A 56 -8.94 26.48 -15.78
N PHE A 57 -9.25 25.18 -15.76
CA PHE A 57 -9.24 24.31 -16.95
C PHE A 57 -10.63 24.07 -17.55
N ALA A 58 -11.64 24.87 -17.20
CA ALA A 58 -12.98 24.72 -17.75
C ALA A 58 -13.00 24.90 -19.27
N GLY A 59 -12.29 25.92 -19.77
CA GLY A 59 -12.15 26.17 -21.21
C GLY A 59 -11.47 25.02 -21.96
N TYR A 60 -10.43 24.43 -21.35
CA TYR A 60 -9.75 23.26 -21.92
C TYR A 60 -10.67 22.04 -22.04
N GLN A 61 -11.43 21.73 -20.98
CA GLN A 61 -12.37 20.60 -20.98
C GLN A 61 -13.45 20.78 -22.06
N LEU A 62 -14.01 22.00 -22.18
CA LEU A 62 -14.99 22.32 -23.22
C LEU A 62 -14.39 22.25 -24.62
N ALA A 63 -13.16 22.74 -24.82
CA ALA A 63 -12.49 22.70 -26.11
C ALA A 63 -12.22 21.26 -26.58
N VAL A 64 -11.76 20.37 -25.70
CA VAL A 64 -11.49 18.96 -26.03
C VAL A 64 -12.77 18.25 -26.46
N LEU A 65 -13.84 18.35 -25.66
CA LEU A 65 -15.10 17.67 -25.98
C LEU A 65 -15.86 18.32 -27.13
N GLY A 66 -15.81 19.65 -27.25
CA GLY A 66 -16.39 20.39 -28.36
C GLY A 66 -15.72 20.03 -29.68
N PHE A 67 -14.38 20.07 -29.73
CA PHE A 67 -13.62 19.66 -30.91
C PHE A 67 -13.92 18.20 -31.31
N ALA A 68 -13.96 17.29 -30.34
CA ALA A 68 -14.31 15.90 -30.61
C ALA A 68 -15.73 15.74 -31.16
N ALA A 69 -16.70 16.51 -30.66
CA ALA A 69 -18.06 16.53 -31.18
C ALA A 69 -18.14 17.13 -32.60
N ASP A 70 -17.35 18.18 -32.89
CA ASP A 70 -17.31 18.82 -34.21
C ASP A 70 -16.79 17.88 -35.30
N ILE A 71 -15.87 16.96 -34.96
CA ILE A 71 -15.33 15.96 -35.89
C ILE A 71 -16.07 14.62 -35.84
N ALA A 72 -17.11 14.50 -35.02
CA ALA A 72 -17.86 13.25 -34.90
C ALA A 72 -18.58 12.93 -36.23
N PRO A 73 -18.58 11.66 -36.68
CA PRO A 73 -19.21 11.27 -37.94
C PRO A 73 -20.74 11.41 -37.95
N PHE A 74 -21.36 11.49 -36.77
CA PHE A 74 -22.80 11.71 -36.60
C PHE A 74 -23.07 12.40 -35.26
N SER A 75 -24.25 13.01 -35.13
CA SER A 75 -24.72 13.68 -33.91
C SER A 75 -26.04 13.08 -33.47
N LEU A 76 -26.17 12.77 -32.18
CA LEU A 76 -27.37 12.21 -31.58
C LEU A 76 -28.29 13.33 -31.05
N PRO A 77 -29.62 13.16 -31.15
CA PRO A 77 -30.56 14.18 -30.71
C PRO A 77 -30.56 14.39 -29.19
N GLU A 78 -30.78 15.63 -28.74
CA GLU A 78 -30.89 15.97 -27.31
C GLU A 78 -32.26 15.58 -26.74
N ASN A 79 -32.42 14.30 -26.39
CA ASN A 79 -33.63 13.79 -25.74
C ASN A 79 -33.31 12.87 -24.55
N GLY A 80 -34.34 12.49 -23.78
CA GLY A 80 -34.18 11.69 -22.57
C GLY A 80 -33.53 10.32 -22.79
N TRP A 81 -33.78 9.66 -23.93
CA TRP A 81 -33.17 8.37 -24.24
C TRP A 81 -31.68 8.49 -24.54
N VAL A 82 -31.28 9.53 -25.28
CA VAL A 82 -29.86 9.83 -25.53
C VAL A 82 -29.16 10.27 -24.25
N PHE A 83 -29.85 10.96 -23.34
CA PHE A 83 -29.30 11.26 -22.01
C PHE A 83 -29.06 9.98 -21.18
N LEU A 84 -30.02 9.05 -21.15
CA LEU A 84 -29.84 7.75 -20.48
C LEU A 84 -28.68 6.95 -21.10
N LEU A 85 -28.57 6.95 -22.44
CA LEU A 85 -27.43 6.36 -23.13
C LEU A 85 -26.11 7.04 -22.73
N ALA A 86 -26.08 8.38 -22.70
CA ALA A 86 -24.90 9.14 -22.27
C ALA A 86 -24.51 8.79 -20.83
N PHE A 87 -25.47 8.57 -19.94
CA PHE A 87 -25.22 8.18 -18.56
C PHE A 87 -24.57 6.80 -18.46
N VAL A 88 -25.12 5.79 -19.16
CA VAL A 88 -24.57 4.43 -19.18
C VAL A 88 -23.17 4.42 -19.83
N VAL A 89 -22.99 5.13 -20.94
CA VAL A 89 -21.68 5.27 -21.61
C VAL A 89 -20.67 5.99 -20.71
N ALA A 90 -21.10 7.04 -20.02
CA ALA A 90 -20.23 7.77 -19.10
C ALA A 90 -19.79 6.91 -17.91
N ASP A 91 -20.68 6.09 -17.35
CA ASP A 91 -20.34 5.14 -16.29
C ASP A 91 -19.38 4.04 -16.77
N PHE A 92 -19.56 3.54 -18.00
CA PHE A 92 -18.62 2.61 -18.63
C PHE A 92 -17.23 3.22 -18.87
N ILE A 93 -17.17 4.46 -19.38
CA ILE A 93 -15.91 5.19 -19.56
C ILE A 93 -15.26 5.45 -18.20
N TYR A 94 -16.05 5.80 -17.18
CA TYR A 94 -15.57 5.98 -15.81
C TYR A 94 -14.93 4.70 -15.29
N TYR A 95 -15.57 3.53 -15.44
CA TYR A 95 -14.99 2.25 -15.03
C TYR A 95 -13.58 2.05 -15.61
N TRP A 96 -13.40 2.32 -16.90
CA TRP A 96 -12.08 2.18 -17.55
C TRP A 96 -11.09 3.25 -17.12
N PHE A 97 -11.52 4.51 -17.01
CA PHE A 97 -10.69 5.58 -16.48
C PHE A 97 -10.18 5.21 -15.09
N HIS A 98 -11.08 4.77 -14.22
CA HIS A 98 -10.81 4.39 -12.85
C HIS A 98 -9.87 3.18 -12.76
N ARG A 99 -10.17 2.12 -13.50
CA ARG A 99 -9.31 0.93 -13.55
C ARG A 99 -7.92 1.23 -14.07
N VAL A 100 -7.79 1.98 -15.17
CA VAL A 100 -6.48 2.36 -15.72
C VAL A 100 -5.71 3.26 -14.73
N SER A 101 -6.42 4.10 -13.98
CA SER A 101 -5.87 4.87 -12.87
C SER A 101 -5.26 4.03 -11.75
N HIS A 102 -5.70 2.78 -11.56
CA HIS A 102 -5.09 1.87 -10.58
C HIS A 102 -3.93 1.06 -11.17
N ILE A 103 -4.03 0.61 -12.41
CA ILE A 103 -3.03 -0.31 -12.99
C ILE A 103 -1.86 0.39 -13.72
N TRP A 104 -1.98 1.68 -14.06
CA TRP A 104 -0.93 2.41 -14.79
C TRP A 104 -0.34 3.55 -13.95
N GLN A 105 0.96 3.44 -13.65
CA GLN A 105 1.67 4.31 -12.69
C GLN A 105 1.47 5.82 -12.91
N PRO A 106 1.49 6.37 -14.14
CA PRO A 106 1.25 7.80 -14.35
C PRO A 106 -0.15 8.23 -13.94
N LEU A 107 -1.20 7.43 -14.17
CA LEU A 107 -2.56 7.76 -13.74
C LEU A 107 -2.81 7.43 -12.28
N TRP A 108 -2.08 6.46 -11.73
CA TRP A 108 -2.00 6.25 -10.29
C TRP A 108 -1.44 7.48 -9.57
N ALA A 109 -0.49 8.20 -10.16
CA ALA A 109 0.01 9.44 -9.57
C ALA A 109 -1.09 10.50 -9.35
N PHE A 110 -2.10 10.54 -10.23
CA PHE A 110 -3.29 11.39 -10.05
C PHE A 110 -4.27 10.78 -9.06
N HIS A 111 -4.44 9.46 -9.07
CA HIS A 111 -5.51 8.80 -8.33
C HIS A 111 -5.13 8.46 -6.87
N LEU A 112 -3.84 8.26 -6.57
CA LEU A 112 -3.31 7.89 -5.24
C LEU A 112 -3.83 8.77 -4.11
N VAL A 113 -3.94 10.08 -4.33
CA VAL A 113 -4.42 11.01 -3.29
C VAL A 113 -5.82 10.63 -2.80
N HIS A 114 -6.66 10.08 -3.67
CA HIS A 114 -8.00 9.60 -3.34
C HIS A 114 -7.97 8.47 -2.30
N HIS A 115 -7.07 7.51 -2.47
CA HIS A 115 -6.88 6.38 -1.55
C HIS A 115 -6.02 6.70 -0.32
N SER A 116 -5.47 7.90 -0.23
CA SER A 116 -4.49 8.23 0.80
C SER A 116 -5.07 8.44 2.20
N SER A 117 -6.40 8.52 2.37
CA SER A 117 -6.99 8.75 3.69
C SER A 117 -7.07 7.44 4.48
N PRO A 118 -6.56 7.42 5.73
CA PRO A 118 -6.71 6.27 6.62
C PRO A 118 -8.12 6.19 7.24
N LEU A 119 -8.99 7.18 7.01
CA LEU A 119 -10.35 7.25 7.56
C LEU A 119 -11.38 7.28 6.44
N MET A 120 -12.38 6.41 6.51
CA MET A 120 -13.49 6.39 5.57
C MET A 120 -14.67 7.20 6.13
N ASN A 121 -14.92 8.36 5.51
CA ASN A 121 -16.05 9.25 5.79
C ASN A 121 -16.33 10.11 4.56
N LEU A 122 -17.46 10.82 4.54
CA LEU A 122 -17.95 11.52 3.35
C LEU A 122 -16.96 12.57 2.82
N THR A 123 -16.08 13.10 3.67
CA THR A 123 -15.08 14.09 3.22
C THR A 123 -13.91 13.47 2.49
N ALA A 124 -13.66 12.15 2.62
CA ALA A 124 -12.63 11.44 1.87
C ALA A 124 -12.89 11.47 0.35
N ALA A 125 -14.17 11.53 -0.05
CA ALA A 125 -14.60 11.69 -1.45
C ALA A 125 -13.96 12.90 -2.14
N TYR A 126 -13.60 13.93 -1.36
CA TYR A 126 -13.03 15.17 -1.90
C TYR A 126 -11.54 15.12 -2.20
N ARG A 127 -10.87 14.00 -1.93
CA ARG A 127 -9.46 13.82 -2.29
C ARG A 127 -9.29 13.57 -3.78
N LEU A 128 -9.61 14.57 -4.59
CA LEU A 128 -9.41 14.57 -6.04
C LEU A 128 -8.18 15.41 -6.38
N ASN A 129 -7.25 14.84 -7.13
CA ASN A 129 -6.03 15.53 -7.51
C ASN A 129 -6.35 16.78 -8.34
N TRP A 130 -5.64 17.87 -8.06
CA TRP A 130 -5.87 19.15 -8.71
C TRP A 130 -5.68 19.06 -10.22
N PHE A 131 -4.82 18.19 -10.72
CA PHE A 131 -4.55 18.08 -12.15
C PHE A 131 -5.47 17.09 -12.89
N SER A 132 -6.38 16.39 -12.21
CA SER A 132 -7.30 15.43 -12.85
C SER A 132 -8.21 16.05 -13.91
N ALA A 133 -8.46 17.36 -13.85
CA ALA A 133 -9.21 18.11 -14.85
C ALA A 133 -8.52 18.15 -16.24
N LEU A 134 -7.21 17.89 -16.30
CA LEU A 134 -6.45 17.79 -17.55
C LEU A 134 -6.60 16.42 -18.22
N ILE A 135 -6.85 15.37 -17.43
CA ILE A 135 -6.86 13.98 -17.91
C ILE A 135 -8.27 13.51 -18.22
N SER A 136 -9.22 13.78 -17.31
CA SER A 136 -10.59 13.29 -17.44
C SER A 136 -11.25 13.57 -18.81
N PRO A 137 -11.23 14.78 -19.41
CA PRO A 137 -11.90 15.00 -20.69
C PRO A 137 -11.35 14.13 -21.84
N LEU A 138 -10.07 13.72 -21.78
CA LEU A 138 -9.45 12.86 -22.80
C LEU A 138 -10.09 11.46 -22.84
N PHE A 139 -10.50 10.93 -21.68
CA PHE A 139 -11.21 9.64 -21.60
C PHE A 139 -12.62 9.69 -22.18
N PHE A 140 -13.24 10.87 -22.21
CA PHE A 140 -14.59 11.06 -22.73
C PHE A 140 -14.64 11.46 -24.21
N VAL A 141 -13.50 11.66 -24.87
CA VAL A 141 -13.43 11.90 -26.32
C VAL A 141 -14.18 10.82 -27.14
N PRO A 142 -14.05 9.51 -26.85
CA PRO A 142 -14.83 8.49 -27.56
C PRO A 142 -16.34 8.68 -27.46
N ALA A 143 -16.87 9.14 -26.32
CA ALA A 143 -18.31 9.42 -26.18
C ALA A 143 -18.75 10.56 -27.10
N ALA A 144 -17.96 11.63 -27.19
CA ALA A 144 -18.24 12.75 -28.10
C ALA A 144 -18.16 12.30 -29.58
N LEU A 145 -17.17 11.46 -29.93
CA LEU A 145 -17.03 10.87 -31.27
C LEU A 145 -18.15 9.89 -31.63
N LEU A 146 -18.84 9.32 -30.64
CA LEU A 146 -20.08 8.55 -30.84
C LEU A 146 -21.31 9.46 -31.02
N GLY A 147 -21.11 10.77 -31.18
CA GLY A 147 -22.18 11.74 -31.42
C GLY A 147 -22.98 12.13 -30.16
N LEU A 148 -22.53 11.75 -28.96
CA LEU A 148 -23.21 12.18 -27.74
C LEU A 148 -22.98 13.67 -27.47
N PRO A 149 -24.04 14.44 -27.16
CA PRO A 149 -23.90 15.87 -26.85
C PRO A 149 -22.91 16.11 -25.69
N PRO A 150 -21.92 17.01 -25.83
CA PRO A 150 -20.95 17.31 -24.77
C PRO A 150 -21.59 17.68 -23.43
N ALA A 151 -22.73 18.37 -23.46
CA ALA A 151 -23.50 18.70 -22.26
C ALA A 151 -24.02 17.45 -21.53
N PHE A 152 -24.52 16.45 -22.26
CA PHE A 152 -25.00 15.19 -21.68
C PHE A 152 -23.86 14.38 -21.08
N ILE A 153 -22.70 14.34 -21.74
CA ILE A 153 -21.49 13.71 -21.21
C ILE A 153 -21.08 14.38 -19.88
N ALA A 154 -20.97 15.71 -19.88
CA ALA A 154 -20.53 16.48 -18.71
C ALA A 154 -21.50 16.34 -17.53
N VAL A 155 -22.81 16.41 -17.77
CA VAL A 155 -23.84 16.21 -16.73
C VAL A 155 -23.83 14.77 -16.23
N SER A 156 -23.73 13.79 -17.11
CA SER A 156 -23.67 12.36 -16.73
C SER A 156 -22.47 12.05 -15.84
N TYR A 157 -21.28 12.54 -16.22
CA TYR A 157 -20.08 12.40 -15.40
C TYR A 157 -20.22 13.14 -14.06
N GLY A 158 -20.84 14.33 -14.04
CA GLY A 158 -21.13 15.05 -12.81
C GLY A 158 -22.08 14.30 -11.86
N LEU A 159 -23.14 13.69 -12.40
CA LEU A 159 -24.08 12.85 -11.64
C LEU A 159 -23.41 11.58 -11.12
N ASN A 160 -22.53 10.97 -11.92
CA ASN A 160 -21.72 9.82 -11.52
C ASN A 160 -20.84 10.15 -10.30
N LEU A 161 -20.09 11.27 -10.34
CA LEU A 161 -19.29 11.72 -9.20
C LEU A 161 -20.14 12.12 -7.98
N LEU A 162 -21.32 12.71 -8.20
CA LEU A 162 -22.24 13.06 -7.12
C LEU A 162 -22.79 11.81 -6.43
N TYR A 163 -23.08 10.75 -7.18
CA TYR A 163 -23.46 9.46 -6.62
C TYR A 163 -22.33 8.88 -5.76
N GLN A 164 -21.10 8.87 -6.29
CA GLN A 164 -19.92 8.33 -5.60
C GLN A 164 -19.58 9.05 -4.29
N PHE A 165 -19.88 10.34 -4.17
CA PHE A 165 -19.73 11.07 -2.91
C PHE A 165 -20.42 10.34 -1.74
N LEU A 166 -21.63 9.82 -1.96
CA LEU A 166 -22.44 9.16 -0.93
C LEU A 166 -21.88 7.78 -0.51
N LEU A 167 -20.95 7.23 -1.28
CA LEU A 167 -20.39 5.90 -1.05
C LEU A 167 -19.27 5.89 -0.01
N HIS A 168 -18.68 7.06 0.27
CA HIS A 168 -17.55 7.20 1.18
C HIS A 168 -18.03 7.23 2.63
N THR A 169 -18.46 6.10 3.17
CA THR A 169 -18.99 6.06 4.53
C THR A 169 -18.91 4.66 5.14
N GLU A 170 -18.65 4.62 6.45
CA GLU A 170 -18.84 3.40 7.27
C GLU A 170 -20.24 3.32 7.88
N ALA A 171 -21.10 4.34 7.71
CA ALA A 171 -22.40 4.41 8.37
C ALA A 171 -23.43 3.46 7.77
N VAL A 172 -23.25 3.08 6.51
CA VAL A 172 -24.17 2.22 5.78
C VAL A 172 -23.63 0.78 5.77
N PRO A 173 -24.39 -0.19 6.32
CA PRO A 173 -23.99 -1.60 6.29
C PRO A 173 -24.10 -2.18 4.88
N VAL A 174 -23.77 -3.46 4.72
CA VAL A 174 -24.00 -4.22 3.48
C VAL A 174 -25.50 -4.25 3.16
N LEU A 175 -25.88 -3.92 1.92
CA LEU A 175 -27.26 -3.67 1.49
C LEU A 175 -27.93 -4.86 0.77
N GLY A 176 -27.38 -6.06 0.91
CA GLY A 176 -28.00 -7.30 0.44
C GLY A 176 -28.16 -7.37 -1.09
N PRO A 177 -29.38 -7.48 -1.65
CA PRO A 177 -29.57 -7.77 -3.08
C PRO A 177 -29.02 -6.73 -4.07
N ILE A 178 -28.85 -5.48 -3.64
CA ILE A 178 -28.28 -4.43 -4.51
C ILE A 178 -26.75 -4.52 -4.61
N GLU A 179 -26.11 -5.32 -3.74
CA GLU A 179 -24.66 -5.52 -3.75
C GLU A 179 -24.21 -6.19 -5.06
N GLY A 180 -23.27 -5.53 -5.73
CA GLY A 180 -22.79 -5.97 -7.03
C GLY A 180 -23.78 -5.78 -8.17
N VAL A 181 -24.86 -5.02 -7.96
CA VAL A 181 -25.64 -4.41 -9.06
C VAL A 181 -25.30 -2.92 -9.15
N LEU A 182 -25.46 -2.22 -8.03
CA LEU A 182 -25.05 -0.82 -7.86
C LEU A 182 -23.78 -0.76 -7.03
N ASP A 183 -22.98 0.28 -7.25
CA ASP A 183 -21.87 0.57 -6.35
C ASP A 183 -22.44 1.07 -5.03
N THR A 184 -22.19 0.32 -3.97
CA THR A 184 -22.72 0.58 -2.62
C THR A 184 -21.60 1.11 -1.74
N PRO A 185 -21.90 1.71 -0.58
CA PRO A 185 -20.86 2.01 0.39
C PRO A 185 -20.00 0.79 0.77
N SER A 186 -20.56 -0.43 0.74
CA SER A 186 -19.79 -1.65 0.99
C SER A 186 -18.80 -1.98 -0.14
N ALA A 187 -19.27 -1.95 -1.39
CA ALA A 187 -18.42 -2.19 -2.55
C ALA A 187 -17.33 -1.11 -2.69
N HIS A 188 -17.66 0.14 -2.41
CA HIS A 188 -16.71 1.25 -2.44
C HIS A 188 -15.73 1.24 -1.26
N ARG A 189 -16.13 0.76 -0.07
CA ARG A 189 -15.18 0.49 1.01
C ARG A 189 -14.14 -0.55 0.58
N VAL A 190 -14.58 -1.65 -0.05
CA VAL A 190 -13.65 -2.64 -0.63
C VAL A 190 -12.71 -1.96 -1.62
N HIS A 191 -13.22 -1.12 -2.52
CA HIS A 191 -12.38 -0.39 -3.47
C HIS A 191 -11.27 0.43 -2.79
N HIS A 192 -11.61 1.11 -1.69
CA HIS A 192 -10.63 1.86 -0.89
C HIS A 192 -9.77 1.02 0.05
N GLY A 193 -10.02 -0.29 0.13
CA GLY A 193 -9.33 -1.20 1.03
C GLY A 193 -7.90 -1.48 0.61
N CYS A 194 -6.96 -1.33 1.54
CA CYS A 194 -5.57 -1.77 1.37
C CYS A 194 -5.35 -3.23 1.79
N ASN A 195 -6.42 -3.93 2.19
CA ASN A 195 -6.37 -5.38 2.43
C ASN A 195 -5.94 -6.09 1.14
N PRO A 196 -5.11 -7.15 1.22
CA PRO A 196 -4.65 -7.87 0.02
C PRO A 196 -5.76 -8.42 -0.88
N ILE A 197 -6.90 -8.81 -0.32
CA ILE A 197 -8.07 -9.30 -1.07
C ILE A 197 -8.82 -8.20 -1.82
N TYR A 198 -8.63 -6.93 -1.42
CA TYR A 198 -9.37 -5.77 -1.91
C TYR A 198 -8.57 -4.91 -2.89
N ILE A 199 -7.28 -5.17 -3.05
CA ILE A 199 -6.42 -4.47 -4.03
C ILE A 199 -6.95 -4.69 -5.45
N ASP A 200 -7.06 -3.58 -6.19
CA ASP A 200 -7.49 -3.55 -7.60
C ASP A 200 -8.88 -4.19 -7.83
N LYS A 201 -9.84 -3.86 -6.96
CA LYS A 201 -11.24 -4.32 -7.04
C LYS A 201 -12.23 -3.16 -7.12
N ASN A 202 -13.40 -3.46 -7.66
CA ASN A 202 -14.59 -2.59 -7.64
C ASN A 202 -14.35 -1.19 -8.23
N PHE A 203 -14.19 -1.08 -9.55
CA PHE A 203 -13.89 0.20 -10.22
C PHE A 203 -15.13 0.94 -10.75
N GLY A 204 -16.32 0.33 -10.70
CA GLY A 204 -17.57 0.95 -11.11
C GLY A 204 -17.84 2.25 -10.36
N GLY A 205 -18.48 3.23 -11.03
CA GLY A 205 -18.85 4.49 -10.38
C GLY A 205 -20.28 4.47 -9.86
N VAL A 206 -21.20 3.89 -10.63
CA VAL A 206 -22.61 3.71 -10.26
C VAL A 206 -23.03 2.27 -10.44
N LEU A 207 -22.64 1.62 -11.54
CA LEU A 207 -23.01 0.24 -11.85
C LEU A 207 -21.83 -0.71 -11.62
N MET A 208 -22.09 -1.83 -10.93
CA MET A 208 -21.10 -2.90 -10.71
C MET A 208 -21.11 -3.95 -11.83
N ILE A 209 -21.97 -3.79 -12.84
CA ILE A 209 -22.05 -4.71 -13.98
C ILE A 209 -20.70 -4.80 -14.72
N TRP A 210 -19.96 -3.69 -14.81
CA TRP A 210 -18.63 -3.66 -15.44
C TRP A 210 -17.63 -4.48 -14.64
N ASP A 211 -17.62 -4.35 -13.32
CA ASP A 211 -16.76 -5.17 -12.46
C ASP A 211 -17.06 -6.66 -12.57
N ARG A 212 -18.33 -7.04 -12.71
CA ARG A 212 -18.70 -8.44 -12.95
C ARG A 212 -18.24 -8.91 -14.33
N LEU A 213 -18.48 -8.10 -15.36
CA LEU A 213 -18.14 -8.43 -16.74
C LEU A 213 -16.63 -8.61 -16.93
N PHE A 214 -15.83 -7.79 -16.25
CA PHE A 214 -14.37 -7.79 -16.39
C PHE A 214 -13.63 -8.45 -15.22
N GLY A 215 -14.33 -9.14 -14.32
CA GLY A 215 -13.75 -9.97 -13.26
C GLY A 215 -13.06 -9.20 -12.13
N THR A 216 -13.47 -7.97 -11.86
CA THR A 216 -12.91 -7.09 -10.81
C THR A 216 -13.83 -6.91 -9.61
N TYR A 217 -15.03 -7.52 -9.61
CA TYR A 217 -15.94 -7.47 -8.47
C TYR A 217 -15.43 -8.28 -7.26
N GLN A 218 -15.47 -7.67 -6.07
CA GLN A 218 -15.16 -8.31 -4.80
C GLN A 218 -16.14 -7.84 -3.71
N PRO A 219 -16.90 -8.74 -3.07
CA PRO A 219 -17.72 -8.38 -1.92
C PRO A 219 -16.89 -8.09 -0.67
N GLU A 220 -17.43 -7.24 0.21
CA GLU A 220 -16.86 -6.97 1.54
C GLU A 220 -17.06 -8.21 2.43
N THR A 221 -15.95 -8.88 2.75
CA THR A 221 -15.93 -10.16 3.50
C THR A 221 -15.10 -10.08 4.78
N GLU A 222 -14.10 -9.20 4.80
CA GLU A 222 -13.24 -8.84 5.92
C GLU A 222 -13.38 -7.36 6.28
N LYS A 223 -13.03 -7.02 7.53
CA LYS A 223 -12.95 -5.62 7.96
C LYS A 223 -11.94 -4.87 7.09
N VAL A 224 -12.41 -3.80 6.45
CA VAL A 224 -11.61 -2.98 5.56
C VAL A 224 -10.60 -2.13 6.36
N GLN A 225 -9.36 -2.12 5.88
CA GLN A 225 -8.29 -1.22 6.30
C GLN A 225 -8.10 -0.18 5.18
N TYR A 226 -8.06 1.10 5.53
CA TYR A 226 -7.94 2.19 4.55
C TYR A 226 -6.56 2.83 4.56
N GLY A 227 -6.33 3.71 3.59
CA GLY A 227 -5.04 4.34 3.34
C GLY A 227 -4.22 3.56 2.33
N LEU A 228 -3.00 4.00 2.09
CA LEU A 228 -2.11 3.33 1.15
C LEU A 228 -1.41 2.15 1.82
N THR A 229 -1.05 1.15 1.02
CA THR A 229 -0.17 0.05 1.44
C THR A 229 1.21 0.52 1.88
N THR A 230 1.63 1.72 1.47
CA THR A 230 2.88 2.39 1.85
C THR A 230 2.76 3.23 3.13
N GLY A 231 1.56 3.34 3.70
CA GLY A 231 1.29 4.06 4.95
C GLY A 231 0.85 5.52 4.76
N PHE A 232 0.85 6.25 5.88
CA PHE A 232 0.42 7.65 5.93
C PHE A 232 1.45 8.59 5.29
N ILE A 233 0.98 9.54 4.49
CA ILE A 233 1.84 10.51 3.79
C ILE A 233 1.94 11.83 4.56
N SER A 234 0.85 12.60 4.65
CA SER A 234 0.88 13.96 5.20
C SER A 234 -0.52 14.53 5.43
N TYR A 235 -0.62 15.50 6.35
CA TYR A 235 -1.79 16.38 6.47
C TYR A 235 -1.69 17.63 5.56
N ASN A 236 -0.59 17.83 4.86
CA ASN A 236 -0.42 18.96 3.95
C ASN A 236 -1.04 18.63 2.57
N PRO A 237 -2.07 19.37 2.11
CA PRO A 237 -2.71 19.12 0.81
C PRO A 237 -1.75 19.15 -0.38
N PHE A 238 -0.77 20.05 -0.37
CA PHE A 238 0.21 20.15 -1.45
C PHE A 238 1.09 18.90 -1.51
N VAL A 239 1.56 18.42 -0.35
CA VAL A 239 2.39 17.21 -0.28
C VAL A 239 1.59 16.01 -0.78
N LEU A 240 0.33 15.87 -0.34
CA LEU A 240 -0.54 14.77 -0.77
C LEU A 240 -0.79 14.77 -2.29
N VAL A 241 -1.14 15.91 -2.87
CA VAL A 241 -1.44 16.02 -4.31
C VAL A 241 -0.18 15.82 -5.16
N MET A 242 1.00 16.23 -4.67
CA MET A 242 2.27 16.06 -5.38
C MET A 242 2.92 14.68 -5.20
N HIS A 243 2.56 13.94 -4.14
CA HIS A 243 3.26 12.72 -3.75
C HIS A 243 3.35 11.69 -4.88
N GLY A 244 2.23 11.38 -5.53
CA GLY A 244 2.20 10.42 -6.64
C GLY A 244 3.13 10.81 -7.79
N PHE A 245 3.24 12.10 -8.10
CA PHE A 245 4.15 12.58 -9.15
C PHE A 245 5.62 12.48 -8.71
N ILE A 246 5.92 12.82 -7.45
CA ILE A 246 7.27 12.66 -6.89
C ILE A 246 7.69 11.19 -6.95
N GLU A 247 6.81 10.25 -6.58
CA GLU A 247 7.10 8.82 -6.71
C GLU A 247 7.33 8.40 -8.16
N LEU A 248 6.51 8.89 -9.08
CA LEU A 248 6.67 8.61 -10.51
C LEU A 248 8.06 9.03 -11.00
N PHE A 249 8.50 10.27 -10.71
CA PHE A 249 9.79 10.77 -11.20
C PHE A 249 11.00 10.29 -10.42
N THR A 250 10.85 9.87 -9.16
CA THR A 250 11.96 9.32 -8.36
C THR A 250 12.20 7.84 -8.69
N LYS A 251 11.14 7.03 -8.84
CA LYS A 251 11.26 5.62 -9.27
C LYS A 251 11.77 5.49 -10.72
N THR A 252 11.35 6.37 -11.63
CA THR A 252 11.78 6.32 -13.05
C THR A 252 13.26 6.64 -13.24
N LYS A 253 13.91 7.35 -12.31
CA LYS A 253 15.36 7.64 -12.37
C LYS A 253 16.26 6.43 -12.13
N HIS A 254 15.72 5.32 -11.59
CA HIS A 254 16.48 4.09 -11.36
C HIS A 254 16.31 3.04 -12.48
N THR A 255 15.54 3.33 -13.54
CA THR A 255 15.35 2.45 -14.71
C THR A 255 16.05 3.00 -15.97
N VAL A 256 17.23 3.61 -15.81
CA VAL A 256 18.12 3.94 -16.94
C VAL A 256 19.43 3.17 -16.74
N MET A 257 19.44 1.87 -17.08
CA MET A 257 20.69 1.20 -17.41
C MET A 257 20.51 0.02 -18.38
N LYS A 258 21.33 0.07 -19.44
CA LYS A 258 21.67 -0.93 -20.46
C LYS A 258 20.66 -1.19 -21.60
N ARG A 259 20.71 -0.29 -22.59
CA ARG A 259 20.59 -0.68 -24.01
C ARG A 259 21.85 -1.45 -24.42
N THR A 260 21.70 -2.71 -24.80
CA THR A 260 22.61 -3.41 -25.71
C THR A 260 21.84 -3.81 -26.96
N GLY A 261 22.45 -3.61 -28.13
CA GLY A 261 21.79 -3.58 -29.43
C GLY A 261 21.15 -4.88 -29.89
N LEU A 262 20.17 -4.81 -30.79
CA LEU A 262 20.39 -5.02 -32.23
C LEU A 262 19.09 -4.77 -33.03
N MET A 263 19.29 -4.42 -34.30
CA MET A 263 18.37 -4.51 -35.45
C MET A 263 17.42 -3.33 -35.78
N LYS A 264 17.95 -2.54 -36.73
CA LYS A 264 17.26 -1.76 -37.77
C LYS A 264 16.13 -2.56 -38.46
N ARG A 265 15.00 -1.90 -38.76
CA ARG A 265 14.61 -1.47 -40.13
C ARG A 265 13.19 -0.90 -40.20
N ASN A 266 13.11 0.16 -41.01
CA ASN A 266 11.98 0.65 -41.80
C ASN A 266 10.82 1.37 -41.09
N ALA A 267 10.99 2.69 -40.99
CA ALA A 267 9.89 3.64 -40.91
C ALA A 267 9.45 4.01 -42.34
N THR A 268 8.15 3.94 -42.62
CA THR A 268 7.51 4.72 -43.69
C THR A 268 6.05 4.98 -43.34
N LEU A 269 5.73 6.27 -43.28
CA LEU A 269 4.45 6.99 -43.27
C LEU A 269 3.15 6.19 -43.51
N LEU A 270 2.15 6.37 -42.64
CA LEU A 270 0.86 6.97 -43.02
C LEU A 270 0.08 7.47 -41.80
N SER A 271 -0.48 8.67 -41.95
CA SER A 271 -1.32 9.40 -41.00
C SER A 271 -2.77 8.88 -41.00
N ALA A 272 -3.47 9.13 -39.89
CA ALA A 272 -4.93 9.10 -39.72
C ALA A 272 -5.63 7.73 -39.66
N ALA A 273 -5.72 7.18 -38.46
CA ALA A 273 -6.98 6.69 -37.86
C ALA A 273 -6.69 6.26 -36.42
N VAL A 274 -7.39 6.84 -35.46
CA VAL A 274 -7.45 6.36 -34.09
C VAL A 274 -8.20 5.04 -34.09
N VAL A 275 -7.46 3.94 -34.20
CA VAL A 275 -7.90 2.61 -33.77
C VAL A 275 -6.76 1.99 -32.97
N LEU A 276 -7.11 1.63 -31.74
CA LEU A 276 -6.44 0.68 -30.86
C LEU A 276 -5.50 -0.29 -31.60
N LEU A 277 -4.21 0.02 -31.60
CA LEU A 277 -3.17 -1.00 -31.58
C LEU A 277 -2.51 -0.90 -30.22
N LEU A 278 -3.05 -1.72 -29.32
CA LEU A 278 -2.27 -2.40 -28.30
C LEU A 278 -1.00 -2.91 -28.97
N SER A 279 0.08 -2.12 -28.96
CA SER A 279 1.40 -2.70 -28.93
C SER A 279 1.48 -3.40 -27.58
N SER A 280 1.06 -4.66 -27.63
CA SER A 280 1.56 -5.74 -26.81
C SER A 280 2.97 -5.37 -26.36
N CYS A 281 3.09 -4.85 -25.14
CA CYS A 281 4.17 -5.28 -24.29
C CYS A 281 3.95 -6.78 -24.20
N LYS A 282 4.57 -7.47 -25.16
CA LYS A 282 4.88 -8.87 -25.10
C LYS A 282 5.28 -9.08 -23.66
N LYS A 283 4.48 -9.89 -22.98
CA LYS A 283 4.79 -10.51 -21.70
C LYS A 283 6.25 -10.95 -21.82
N GLU A 284 7.19 -10.13 -21.35
CA GLU A 284 8.25 -10.74 -20.56
C GLU A 284 7.44 -11.45 -19.51
N SER A 285 7.54 -12.77 -19.51
CA SER A 285 6.95 -13.59 -18.47
C SER A 285 7.33 -12.93 -17.15
N SER A 286 6.42 -12.12 -16.59
CA SER A 286 6.41 -11.79 -15.19
C SER A 286 6.27 -13.16 -14.58
N ASP A 287 7.41 -13.70 -14.19
CA ASP A 287 7.54 -15.01 -13.63
C ASP A 287 6.50 -15.05 -12.52
N SER A 288 5.44 -15.83 -12.71
CA SER A 288 4.27 -15.87 -11.83
C SER A 288 4.62 -16.66 -10.57
N GLY A 289 5.78 -16.32 -10.00
CA GLY A 289 6.64 -17.16 -9.18
C GLY A 289 7.96 -16.49 -8.77
N ALA A 290 8.34 -15.32 -9.33
CA ALA A 290 9.54 -14.61 -8.90
C ALA A 290 9.34 -13.99 -7.51
N VAL A 291 10.32 -14.20 -6.64
CA VAL A 291 10.42 -13.55 -5.33
C VAL A 291 10.81 -12.10 -5.55
N THR A 292 10.08 -11.19 -4.90
CA THR A 292 10.22 -9.74 -5.07
C THR A 292 10.89 -9.08 -3.87
N GLU A 293 11.32 -7.83 -4.01
CA GLU A 293 11.92 -7.07 -2.91
C GLU A 293 10.96 -6.87 -1.72
N ASP A 294 9.65 -6.63 -1.94
CA ASP A 294 8.75 -6.55 -0.79
C ASP A 294 8.54 -7.93 -0.12
N ASP A 295 8.74 -9.07 -0.84
CA ASP A 295 8.67 -10.39 -0.17
C ASP A 295 9.85 -10.52 0.79
N VAL A 296 11.03 -10.07 0.36
CA VAL A 296 12.22 -9.98 1.23
C VAL A 296 11.97 -9.04 2.40
N ALA A 297 11.39 -7.86 2.16
CA ALA A 297 11.09 -6.91 3.22
C ALA A 297 10.11 -7.47 4.26
N ASP A 298 9.08 -8.21 3.83
CA ASP A 298 8.14 -8.90 4.73
C ASP A 298 8.85 -9.96 5.58
N VAL A 299 9.71 -10.81 4.98
CA VAL A 299 10.46 -11.83 5.71
C VAL A 299 11.48 -11.22 6.69
N VAL A 300 12.22 -10.19 6.26
CA VAL A 300 13.18 -9.48 7.12
C VAL A 300 12.45 -8.79 8.28
N THR A 301 11.29 -8.17 8.03
CA THR A 301 10.45 -7.60 9.08
C THR A 301 10.11 -8.65 10.13
N GLN A 302 9.60 -9.82 9.73
CA GLN A 302 9.29 -10.91 10.67
C GLN A 302 10.53 -11.54 11.32
N ALA A 303 11.73 -11.34 10.79
CA ALA A 303 12.98 -11.71 11.45
C ALA A 303 13.48 -10.68 12.45
N VAL A 304 12.89 -9.48 12.47
CA VAL A 304 13.28 -8.38 13.36
C VAL A 304 12.28 -8.20 14.48
N VAL A 305 10.98 -8.18 14.15
CA VAL A 305 9.93 -7.76 15.09
C VAL A 305 9.73 -8.72 16.26
N SER A 306 9.30 -8.16 17.38
CA SER A 306 9.08 -8.91 18.62
C SER A 306 7.88 -9.86 18.55
N SER A 307 6.85 -9.49 17.77
CA SER A 307 5.61 -10.24 17.61
C SER A 307 5.75 -11.59 16.90
N SER A 308 6.92 -11.89 16.34
CA SER A 308 7.24 -13.14 15.65
C SER A 308 8.49 -13.83 16.22
N GLY A 309 8.95 -13.42 17.41
CA GLY A 309 10.18 -13.95 18.02
C GLY A 309 11.47 -13.54 17.30
N GLY A 310 11.45 -12.39 16.61
CA GLY A 310 12.58 -11.87 15.84
C GLY A 310 13.78 -11.44 16.70
N VAL A 311 14.83 -10.96 16.01
CA VAL A 311 16.14 -10.68 16.59
C VAL A 311 16.07 -9.69 17.75
N THR A 312 15.12 -8.74 17.74
CA THR A 312 14.95 -7.77 18.83
C THR A 312 14.55 -8.43 20.15
N THR A 313 13.78 -9.52 20.10
CA THR A 313 13.42 -10.33 21.27
C THR A 313 14.62 -11.12 21.75
N GLN A 314 15.35 -11.74 20.83
CA GLN A 314 16.54 -12.54 21.14
C GLN A 314 17.64 -11.68 21.79
N THR A 315 17.88 -10.47 21.28
CA THR A 315 18.85 -9.52 21.87
C THR A 315 18.41 -9.07 23.26
N ALA A 316 17.12 -8.82 23.47
CA ALA A 316 16.59 -8.41 24.77
C ALA A 316 16.72 -9.54 25.81
N ASP A 317 16.44 -10.78 25.41
CA ASP A 317 16.58 -11.96 26.27
C ASP A 317 18.02 -12.22 26.67
N VAL A 318 18.96 -12.22 25.71
CA VAL A 318 20.38 -12.42 26.03
C VAL A 318 20.89 -11.33 26.96
N ALA A 319 20.51 -10.06 26.73
CA ALA A 319 20.86 -8.97 27.64
C ALA A 319 20.28 -9.17 29.06
N ARG A 320 19.02 -9.62 29.18
CA ARG A 320 18.37 -9.92 30.46
C ARG A 320 19.08 -11.06 31.19
N ILE A 321 19.39 -12.15 30.50
CA ILE A 321 20.07 -13.30 31.07
C ILE A 321 21.49 -12.93 31.49
N ALA A 322 22.24 -12.22 30.65
CA ALA A 322 23.58 -11.76 30.99
C ALA A 322 23.58 -10.91 32.27
N THR A 323 22.50 -10.14 32.51
CA THR A 323 22.30 -9.41 33.77
C THR A 323 22.09 -10.35 34.96
N ILE A 324 21.18 -11.33 34.84
CA ILE A 324 20.83 -12.26 35.93
C ILE A 324 22.06 -13.07 36.38
N TYR A 325 22.91 -13.44 35.42
CA TYR A 325 24.09 -14.27 35.67
C TYR A 325 25.37 -13.46 35.87
N SER A 326 25.28 -12.13 35.98
CA SER A 326 26.45 -11.28 36.23
C SER A 326 27.19 -11.76 37.49
N GLY A 327 28.48 -12.11 37.34
CA GLY A 327 29.31 -12.63 38.42
C GLY A 327 29.41 -14.17 38.52
N ARG A 328 28.73 -14.93 37.65
CA ARG A 328 28.83 -16.41 37.58
C ARG A 328 29.72 -16.87 36.41
N CYS A 329 30.96 -16.42 36.43
CA CYS A 329 31.95 -16.64 35.37
C CYS A 329 32.28 -18.13 35.14
N GLY A 330 32.57 -18.51 33.90
CA GLY A 330 33.07 -19.84 33.52
C GLY A 330 32.03 -20.96 33.54
N VAL A 331 30.75 -20.63 33.77
CA VAL A 331 29.66 -21.61 33.75
C VAL A 331 29.03 -21.65 32.37
N ALA A 332 29.17 -22.79 31.70
CA ALA A 332 28.36 -23.13 30.53
C ALA A 332 27.02 -23.71 30.97
N ARG A 333 25.95 -23.37 30.25
CA ARG A 333 24.63 -23.96 30.45
C ARG A 333 24.01 -24.34 29.12
N ASP A 334 23.47 -25.55 29.07
CA ASP A 334 22.56 -26.00 28.04
C ASP A 334 21.13 -25.90 28.58
N SER A 335 20.24 -25.37 27.75
CA SER A 335 18.81 -25.25 28.07
C SER A 335 17.98 -25.34 26.80
N SER A 336 16.68 -25.52 26.96
CA SER A 336 15.72 -25.35 25.86
C SER A 336 14.82 -24.17 26.16
N ILE A 337 14.51 -23.40 25.12
CA ILE A 337 13.54 -22.31 25.17
C ILE A 337 12.41 -22.62 24.21
N ALA A 338 11.19 -22.34 24.67
CA ALA A 338 9.98 -22.46 23.88
C ALA A 338 9.15 -21.19 24.07
N TYR A 339 8.84 -20.52 22.97
CA TYR A 339 7.96 -19.36 22.94
C TYR A 339 6.79 -19.63 22.01
N VAL A 340 5.63 -19.15 22.43
CA VAL A 340 4.42 -19.14 21.61
C VAL A 340 3.80 -17.76 21.69
N SER A 341 3.20 -17.32 20.59
CA SER A 341 2.39 -16.11 20.56
C SER A 341 1.25 -16.17 21.59
N ALA A 342 0.84 -15.03 22.12
CA ALA A 342 -0.34 -14.93 22.98
C ALA A 342 -1.61 -15.43 22.27
N ALA A 343 -2.58 -15.91 23.04
CA ALA A 343 -3.89 -16.26 22.51
C ALA A 343 -4.52 -15.06 21.81
N ASN A 344 -5.06 -15.27 20.59
CA ASN A 344 -5.67 -14.25 19.72
C ASN A 344 -4.70 -13.18 19.16
N ALA A 345 -3.39 -13.41 19.17
CA ALA A 345 -2.45 -12.52 18.50
C ALA A 345 -2.67 -12.49 16.98
N THR A 346 -2.55 -11.30 16.37
CA THR A 346 -2.64 -11.11 14.90
C THR A 346 -1.56 -11.88 14.14
N ILE A 347 -0.42 -12.13 14.78
CA ILE A 347 0.66 -12.97 14.28
C ILE A 347 0.77 -14.13 15.25
N THR A 348 0.60 -15.35 14.75
CA THR A 348 0.84 -16.55 15.55
C THR A 348 2.23 -17.07 15.27
N TYR A 349 2.97 -17.48 16.29
CA TYR A 349 4.27 -18.12 16.10
C TYR A 349 4.56 -19.15 17.17
N THR A 350 5.38 -20.13 16.82
CA THR A 350 5.99 -21.09 17.72
C THR A 350 7.49 -21.11 17.48
N PHE A 351 8.27 -20.87 18.53
CA PHE A 351 9.72 -20.92 18.50
C PHE A 351 10.20 -21.94 19.51
N THR A 352 10.99 -22.92 19.08
CA THR A 352 11.62 -23.90 19.97
C THR A 352 13.09 -24.01 19.62
N ALA A 353 13.97 -23.73 20.58
CA ALA A 353 15.41 -23.81 20.35
C ALA A 353 16.16 -24.43 21.52
N ASN A 354 17.19 -25.20 21.19
CA ASN A 354 18.26 -25.53 22.10
C ASN A 354 19.18 -24.32 22.20
N TRP A 355 19.53 -23.97 23.42
CA TRP A 355 20.26 -22.75 23.74
C TRP A 355 21.43 -23.10 24.65
N HIS A 356 22.63 -22.83 24.16
CA HIS A 356 23.88 -22.94 24.89
C HIS A 356 24.42 -21.54 25.18
N TRP A 357 24.90 -21.29 26.38
CA TRP A 357 25.54 -20.01 26.70
C TRP A 357 26.63 -20.14 27.76
N MET A 358 27.56 -19.17 27.73
CA MET A 358 28.66 -19.05 28.69
C MET A 358 28.92 -17.57 29.01
N LEU A 359 29.16 -17.27 30.29
CA LEU A 359 29.69 -15.97 30.73
C LEU A 359 31.20 -16.07 30.97
N THR A 360 31.98 -15.34 30.19
CA THR A 360 33.43 -15.22 30.36
C THR A 360 33.75 -13.88 31.00
N CYS A 361 34.64 -13.84 31.99
CA CYS A 361 34.93 -12.60 32.74
C CYS A 361 36.33 -12.03 32.51
N THR A 362 37.27 -12.84 32.03
CA THR A 362 38.67 -12.45 31.81
C THR A 362 39.08 -12.74 30.36
N PRO A 363 39.84 -11.84 29.69
CA PRO A 363 40.30 -10.53 30.19
C PRO A 363 39.21 -9.46 30.19
N THR A 364 38.14 -9.65 29.41
CA THR A 364 37.00 -8.73 29.32
C THR A 364 35.70 -9.51 29.49
N ALA A 365 34.76 -9.00 30.29
CA ALA A 365 33.49 -9.67 30.54
C ALA A 365 32.60 -9.68 29.28
N HIS A 366 32.26 -10.88 28.81
CA HIS A 366 31.37 -11.11 27.67
C HIS A 366 30.50 -12.34 27.88
N PHE A 367 29.28 -12.29 27.36
CA PHE A 367 28.30 -13.37 27.42
C PHE A 367 28.01 -13.88 26.02
N ASP A 368 28.35 -15.13 25.74
CA ASP A 368 28.12 -15.77 24.45
C ASP A 368 26.93 -16.72 24.54
N ALA A 369 26.05 -16.64 23.55
CA ALA A 369 24.88 -17.50 23.41
C ALA A 369 24.77 -18.04 21.98
N THR A 370 24.49 -19.32 21.85
CA THR A 370 24.14 -19.97 20.58
C THR A 370 22.77 -20.62 20.65
N TYR A 371 21.98 -20.41 19.59
CA TYR A 371 20.65 -20.98 19.43
C TYR A 371 20.64 -21.91 18.22
N SER A 372 19.97 -23.05 18.35
CA SER A 372 19.61 -23.89 17.22
C SER A 372 18.22 -24.46 17.42
N GLY A 373 17.31 -24.24 16.47
CA GLY A 373 15.91 -24.57 16.66
C GLY A 373 15.04 -24.39 15.43
N ASN A 374 13.73 -24.40 15.66
CA ASN A 374 12.69 -24.22 14.67
C ASN A 374 11.81 -23.01 15.03
N LEU A 375 11.44 -22.24 14.01
CA LEU A 375 10.54 -21.10 14.09
C LEU A 375 9.47 -21.26 13.01
N VAL A 376 8.22 -21.38 13.44
CA VAL A 376 7.06 -21.31 12.56
C VAL A 376 6.31 -20.03 12.91
N TYR A 377 5.97 -19.23 11.91
CA TYR A 377 5.09 -18.09 12.11
C TYR A 377 4.05 -17.98 11.00
N ASP A 378 2.90 -17.44 11.36
CA ASP A 378 1.81 -17.10 10.47
C ASP A 378 1.44 -15.64 10.69
N ALA A 379 1.88 -14.77 9.78
CA ALA A 379 1.59 -13.35 9.79
C ALA A 379 0.60 -13.01 8.64
N PRO A 380 -0.03 -11.82 8.64
CA PRO A 380 -1.01 -11.45 7.61
C PRO A 380 -0.46 -11.48 6.18
N ARG A 381 0.83 -11.17 6.00
CA ARG A 381 1.46 -11.04 4.68
C ARG A 381 2.36 -12.22 4.29
N MET A 382 2.84 -12.98 5.28
CA MET A 382 3.84 -14.04 5.09
C MET A 382 3.65 -15.10 6.17
N SER A 383 3.88 -16.36 5.81
CA SER A 383 4.08 -17.43 6.79
C SER A 383 5.40 -18.13 6.52
N SER A 384 6.04 -18.64 7.56
CA SER A 384 7.25 -19.46 7.39
C SER A 384 7.30 -20.68 8.27
N ASN A 385 8.15 -21.61 7.84
CA ASN A 385 8.68 -22.68 8.66
C ASN A 385 10.20 -22.70 8.43
N ASP A 386 10.94 -22.19 9.41
CA ASP A 386 12.37 -21.99 9.35
C ASP A 386 13.11 -22.78 10.43
N ASN A 387 14.26 -23.33 10.07
CA ASN A 387 15.30 -23.66 11.03
C ASN A 387 16.11 -22.40 11.32
N VAL A 388 16.30 -22.10 12.60
CA VAL A 388 16.99 -20.90 13.07
C VAL A 388 18.28 -21.31 13.76
N ASN A 389 19.38 -20.71 13.34
CA ASN A 389 20.65 -20.75 14.06
C ASN A 389 21.07 -19.32 14.38
N ALA A 390 21.48 -19.06 15.61
CA ALA A 390 21.93 -17.74 16.00
C ALA A 390 23.14 -17.81 16.93
N THR A 391 24.04 -16.84 16.80
CA THR A 391 25.14 -16.58 17.72
C THR A 391 25.02 -15.13 18.17
N LEU A 392 24.88 -14.91 19.48
CA LEU A 392 24.78 -13.60 20.10
C LEU A 392 25.90 -13.47 21.13
N ALA A 393 26.74 -12.45 21.00
CA ALA A 393 27.79 -12.14 21.96
C ALA A 393 27.52 -10.76 22.57
N VAL A 394 27.45 -10.68 23.90
CA VAL A 394 27.10 -9.46 24.63
C VAL A 394 28.28 -8.97 25.44
N THR A 395 28.62 -7.70 25.26
CA THR A 395 29.56 -6.96 26.09
C THR A 395 28.85 -5.77 26.76
N GLY A 396 29.58 -4.95 27.51
CA GLY A 396 28.98 -3.86 28.29
C GLY A 396 28.23 -4.34 29.53
N LEU A 397 28.72 -5.42 30.16
CA LEU A 397 28.04 -6.11 31.25
C LEU A 397 28.19 -5.41 32.63
N THR A 398 29.07 -4.42 32.75
CA THR A 398 29.33 -3.76 34.05
C THR A 398 28.26 -2.72 34.37
N ALA A 399 28.14 -2.27 35.62
CA ALA A 399 27.19 -1.21 35.96
C ALA A 399 27.51 0.13 35.27
N ASN A 400 28.77 0.36 34.89
CA ASN A 400 29.24 1.64 34.37
C ASN A 400 29.07 1.79 32.85
N ASP A 401 28.88 0.69 32.10
CA ASP A 401 28.70 0.81 30.65
C ASP A 401 27.32 1.41 30.33
N ALA A 402 27.26 2.30 29.35
CA ALA A 402 26.03 3.02 28.99
C ALA A 402 24.93 2.11 28.40
N ALA A 403 25.32 1.02 27.73
CA ALA A 403 24.42 0.09 27.05
C ALA A 403 25.00 -1.34 27.08
N TYR A 404 24.16 -2.34 26.83
CA TYR A 404 24.66 -3.64 26.37
C TYR A 404 25.00 -3.54 24.90
N ILE A 405 26.12 -4.12 24.49
CA ILE A 405 26.54 -4.14 23.09
C ILE A 405 26.46 -5.58 22.60
N VAL A 406 25.62 -5.83 21.60
CA VAL A 406 25.32 -7.17 21.10
C VAL A 406 25.86 -7.35 19.69
N ASN A 407 26.75 -8.31 19.51
CA ASN A 407 27.13 -8.82 18.20
C ASN A 407 26.13 -9.90 17.81
N VAL A 408 25.56 -9.75 16.61
CA VAL A 408 24.43 -10.53 16.13
C VAL A 408 24.84 -11.30 14.89
N ALA A 409 24.64 -12.61 14.89
CA ALA A 409 24.68 -13.43 13.68
C ALA A 409 23.50 -14.41 13.72
N VAL A 410 22.48 -14.19 12.89
CA VAL A 410 21.26 -15.01 12.83
C VAL A 410 21.08 -15.52 11.41
N THR A 411 20.86 -16.82 11.28
CA THR A 411 20.51 -17.48 10.01
C THR A 411 19.17 -18.17 10.15
N ARG A 412 18.24 -17.86 9.26
CA ARG A 412 16.95 -18.54 9.11
C ARG A 412 16.91 -19.24 7.77
N ASN A 413 16.80 -20.56 7.78
CA ASN A 413 16.77 -21.39 6.60
C ASN A 413 15.49 -22.22 6.57
N GLY A 414 14.67 -22.02 5.54
CA GLY A 414 13.39 -22.72 5.47
C GLY A 414 12.54 -22.33 4.28
N SER A 415 11.24 -22.37 4.50
CA SER A 415 10.21 -22.10 3.50
C SER A 415 9.37 -20.90 3.88
N GLN A 416 9.02 -20.11 2.89
CA GLN A 416 8.17 -18.93 3.01
C GLN A 416 6.97 -19.12 2.08
N ALA A 417 5.79 -18.71 2.55
CA ALA A 417 4.60 -18.60 1.72
C ALA A 417 4.06 -17.16 1.83
N SER A 418 4.19 -16.43 0.72
CA SER A 418 3.64 -15.08 0.60
C SER A 418 2.11 -15.19 0.56
N LYS A 419 1.43 -14.36 1.34
CA LYS A 419 -0.05 -14.27 1.34
C LYS A 419 -0.55 -13.07 0.54
N VAL A 420 0.39 -12.26 0.06
CA VAL A 420 0.15 -11.07 -0.75
C VAL A 420 0.61 -11.29 -2.18
N ARG A 421 0.12 -10.46 -3.11
CA ARG A 421 0.53 -10.44 -4.52
C ARG A 421 0.37 -11.81 -5.20
N ASN A 422 1.45 -12.40 -5.69
CA ASN A 422 1.43 -13.65 -6.46
C ASN A 422 1.24 -14.90 -5.58
N LYS A 423 1.17 -14.75 -4.26
CA LYS A 423 1.04 -15.86 -3.29
C LYS A 423 2.07 -16.97 -3.48
N ASN A 424 3.31 -16.56 -3.77
CA ASN A 424 4.40 -17.48 -4.07
C ASN A 424 4.80 -18.28 -2.83
N THR A 425 5.08 -19.56 -3.02
CA THR A 425 5.81 -20.37 -2.04
C THR A 425 7.25 -20.55 -2.54
N PHE A 426 8.22 -20.33 -1.67
CA PHE A 426 9.64 -20.35 -2.01
C PHE A 426 10.51 -20.76 -0.83
N THR A 427 11.72 -21.25 -1.09
CA THR A 427 12.71 -21.55 -0.05
C THR A 427 13.67 -20.39 0.11
N SER A 428 14.09 -20.10 1.34
CA SER A 428 14.98 -18.97 1.63
C SER A 428 16.02 -19.29 2.69
N VAL A 429 17.21 -18.71 2.53
CA VAL A 429 18.23 -18.53 3.56
C VAL A 429 18.37 -17.02 3.79
N LEU A 430 17.88 -16.56 4.95
CA LEU A 430 18.06 -15.20 5.46
C LEU A 430 19.22 -15.20 6.45
N THR A 431 20.18 -14.31 6.27
CA THR A 431 21.25 -14.06 7.23
C THR A 431 21.22 -12.59 7.66
N LEU A 432 21.24 -12.36 8.97
CA LEU A 432 21.35 -11.05 9.61
C LEU A 432 22.65 -11.03 10.44
N THR A 433 23.61 -10.20 10.06
CA THR A 433 24.90 -10.10 10.76
C THR A 433 25.27 -8.66 11.05
N GLY A 434 25.65 -8.36 12.27
CA GLY A 434 26.18 -7.04 12.61
C GLY A 434 26.94 -7.05 13.91
N THR A 435 27.84 -6.09 14.04
CA THR A 435 28.55 -5.81 15.29
C THR A 435 27.95 -4.57 15.93
N ASP A 436 28.08 -4.49 17.25
CA ASP A 436 27.80 -3.28 18.02
C ASP A 436 26.33 -2.81 18.04
N VAL A 437 25.37 -3.74 18.12
CA VAL A 437 23.96 -3.39 18.34
C VAL A 437 23.76 -2.95 19.79
N ALA A 438 23.39 -1.69 20.01
CA ALA A 438 23.23 -1.11 21.33
C ALA A 438 21.82 -1.43 21.89
N VAL A 439 21.79 -2.03 23.08
CA VAL A 439 20.57 -2.37 23.81
C VAL A 439 20.54 -1.63 25.15
N ASN A 440 19.43 -0.96 25.40
CA ASN A 440 19.24 -0.14 26.59
C ASN A 440 19.23 -0.97 27.89
N LYS A 441 20.00 -0.53 28.89
CA LYS A 441 20.09 -1.21 30.20
C LYS A 441 18.89 -1.04 31.13
N GLN A 442 17.91 -0.23 30.79
CA GLN A 442 16.67 -0.10 31.57
C GLN A 442 15.52 -0.73 30.81
N THR A 443 15.32 -0.33 29.56
CA THR A 443 14.16 -0.76 28.76
C THR A 443 14.37 -2.10 28.07
N ARG A 444 15.62 -2.59 27.94
CA ARG A 444 16.00 -3.77 27.16
C ARG A 444 15.65 -3.68 25.66
N LEU A 445 15.36 -2.47 25.17
CA LEU A 445 15.07 -2.22 23.76
C LEU A 445 16.36 -1.96 22.97
N VAL A 446 16.35 -2.33 21.70
CA VAL A 446 17.42 -1.98 20.75
C VAL A 446 17.31 -0.48 20.45
N ASP A 447 18.35 0.28 20.79
CA ASP A 447 18.41 1.73 20.61
C ASP A 447 19.07 2.10 19.27
N SER A 448 20.12 1.39 18.87
CA SER A 448 20.84 1.63 17.62
C SER A 448 21.65 0.41 17.18
N GLY A 449 22.18 0.43 15.96
CA GLY A 449 22.98 -0.63 15.40
C GLY A 449 22.67 -0.86 13.93
N THR A 450 23.54 -1.62 13.27
CA THR A 450 23.39 -1.94 11.85
C THR A 450 23.60 -3.43 11.62
N LEU A 451 22.68 -4.08 10.92
CA LEU A 451 22.80 -5.46 10.47
C LEU A 451 22.94 -5.49 8.94
N ALA A 452 23.96 -6.17 8.43
CA ALA A 452 23.99 -6.63 7.06
C ALA A 452 22.94 -7.72 6.86
N VAL A 453 22.22 -7.65 5.75
CA VAL A 453 21.15 -8.57 5.38
C VAL A 453 21.55 -9.27 4.09
N THR A 454 21.50 -10.60 4.07
CA THR A 454 21.56 -11.38 2.83
C THR A 454 20.38 -12.33 2.78
N PHE A 455 19.78 -12.47 1.61
CA PHE A 455 18.57 -13.25 1.40
C PHE A 455 18.68 -13.99 0.08
N THR A 456 18.83 -15.30 0.13
CA THR A 456 19.00 -16.15 -1.05
C THR A 456 18.02 -17.29 -1.03
N GLY A 457 17.73 -17.90 -2.18
CA GLY A 457 16.75 -18.98 -2.19
C GLY A 457 16.35 -19.44 -3.58
N LYS A 458 15.29 -20.24 -3.65
CA LYS A 458 14.69 -20.71 -4.90
C LYS A 458 13.19 -20.44 -4.91
N GLY A 459 12.71 -19.82 -5.97
CA GLY A 459 11.28 -19.57 -6.21
C GLY A 459 10.52 -20.84 -6.59
N SER A 460 9.20 -20.72 -6.79
CA SER A 460 8.30 -21.82 -7.16
C SER A 460 8.68 -22.52 -8.48
N GLY A 461 9.34 -21.79 -9.40
CA GLY A 461 9.88 -22.32 -10.66
C GLY A 461 11.30 -22.90 -10.56
N GLY A 462 11.86 -23.06 -9.35
CA GLY A 462 13.21 -23.57 -9.12
C GLY A 462 14.35 -22.58 -9.42
N ARG A 463 14.02 -21.38 -9.90
CA ARG A 463 14.99 -20.31 -10.20
C ARG A 463 15.56 -19.73 -8.92
N SER A 464 16.89 -19.62 -8.88
CA SER A 464 17.59 -18.98 -7.77
C SER A 464 17.38 -17.47 -7.78
N TYR A 465 17.29 -16.88 -6.59
CA TYR A 465 17.30 -15.44 -6.40
C TYR A 465 18.27 -15.06 -5.26
N ALA A 466 18.74 -13.82 -5.27
CA ALA A 466 19.62 -13.28 -4.26
C ALA A 466 19.36 -11.79 -4.08
N PHE A 467 19.19 -11.38 -2.82
CA PHE A 467 19.05 -10.01 -2.39
C PHE A 467 20.01 -9.75 -1.23
N SER A 468 20.40 -8.51 -1.06
CA SER A 468 21.21 -8.07 0.06
C SER A 468 20.89 -6.62 0.39
N GLY A 469 21.24 -6.22 1.59
CA GLY A 469 20.93 -4.88 2.10
C GLY A 469 21.49 -4.66 3.48
N THR A 470 21.02 -3.57 4.09
CA THR A 470 21.45 -3.11 5.40
C THR A 470 20.22 -2.68 6.19
N LEU A 471 20.08 -3.21 7.40
CA LEU A 471 19.07 -2.80 8.37
C LEU A 471 19.72 -1.88 9.41
N VAL A 472 19.21 -0.66 9.52
CA VAL A 472 19.68 0.33 10.51
C VAL A 472 18.61 0.54 11.57
N PHE A 473 18.92 0.24 12.82
CA PHE A 473 18.05 0.53 13.96
C PHE A 473 18.09 2.02 14.30
N LYS A 474 16.91 2.61 14.57
CA LYS A 474 16.72 4.05 14.83
C LYS A 474 16.22 4.34 16.26
N GLY A 475 16.12 3.32 17.09
CA GLY A 475 15.54 3.42 18.43
C GLY A 475 14.02 3.53 18.40
N ASN A 476 13.40 3.66 19.57
CA ASN A 476 11.94 3.76 19.71
C ASN A 476 11.16 2.65 18.97
N LYS A 477 11.74 1.45 18.90
CA LYS A 477 11.23 0.29 18.17
C LYS A 477 11.04 0.52 16.67
N THR A 478 11.95 1.30 16.06
CA THR A 478 11.94 1.58 14.62
C THR A 478 13.30 1.27 13.97
N GLY A 479 13.27 0.92 12.70
CA GLY A 479 14.44 0.69 11.88
C GLY A 479 14.14 0.87 10.39
N VAL A 480 15.19 0.97 9.58
CA VAL A 480 15.09 1.10 8.13
C VAL A 480 15.92 0.01 7.48
N LEU A 481 15.26 -0.85 6.69
CA LEU A 481 15.91 -1.78 5.79
C LEU A 481 16.14 -1.08 4.45
N THR A 482 17.38 -1.02 4.00
CA THR A 482 17.75 -0.54 2.66
C THR A 482 18.39 -1.67 1.87
N LEU A 483 17.74 -2.11 0.80
CA LEU A 483 18.28 -3.13 -0.11
C LEU A 483 19.34 -2.51 -1.04
N GLN A 484 20.21 -3.34 -1.62
CA GLN A 484 21.22 -2.90 -2.59
C GLN A 484 20.63 -2.21 -3.83
N SER A 485 19.36 -2.49 -4.14
CA SER A 485 18.61 -1.77 -5.19
C SER A 485 18.35 -0.29 -4.87
N GLY A 486 18.51 0.09 -3.60
CA GLY A 486 18.14 1.41 -3.07
C GLY A 486 16.73 1.44 -2.46
N ALA A 487 15.93 0.39 -2.62
CA ALA A 487 14.62 0.30 -1.99
C ALA A 487 14.74 0.34 -0.46
N SER A 488 13.90 1.13 0.19
CA SER A 488 13.93 1.33 1.63
C SER A 488 12.57 1.05 2.26
N TYR A 489 12.58 0.30 3.37
CA TYR A 489 11.40 -0.16 4.08
C TYR A 489 11.52 0.21 5.56
N ASN A 490 10.49 0.86 6.09
CA ASN A 490 10.41 1.15 7.52
C ASN A 490 9.93 -0.10 8.26
N ILE A 491 10.65 -0.48 9.31
CA ILE A 491 10.33 -1.59 10.19
C ILE A 491 10.00 -1.04 11.57
N SER A 492 8.91 -1.51 12.17
CA SER A 492 8.50 -1.16 13.54
C SER A 492 8.08 -2.40 14.31
N TRP A 493 8.38 -2.47 15.61
CA TRP A 493 8.15 -3.67 16.43
C TRP A 493 7.68 -3.42 17.87
#